data_AF-B0CB63-F1
#
_entry.id   AF-B0CB63-F1
#
_cell.length_a   1.000
_cell.length_b   1.000
_cell.length_c   1.000
_cell.angle_alpha   90.00
_cell.angle_beta   90.00
_cell.angle_gamma   90.00
#
_symmetry.space_group_name_H-M   'P 1'
#
loop_
_entity.id
_entity.type
_entity.pdbx_description
1 polymer ?
#
loop_
_entity_poly.entity_id
_entity_poly.type
_entity_poly.pdbx_seq_one_letter_code
_entity_poly.pdbx_strand_id
1 'polypeptide(L)'
;MKKWQIIYHPQRRFSPVSWWVHKAVHETPLTSEWRDADQYAPAFPPCVFGEGFPCLLVTVDGFALEFASSYEVRHCIEILQQKHLPATKNLVCENSTTYQGFNHWLAIYPASLKSWKQRQRTVKILTKTLMELAQAGIHF
;
A
#
# COMPACT_ATOMS: atom_id res chain seq x y z
N MET A 1 -5.50 22.34 5.64
CA MET A 1 -4.38 21.51 6.12
C MET A 1 -4.14 20.40 5.10
N LYS A 2 -2.88 20.15 4.70
CA LYS A 2 -2.54 19.02 3.81
C LYS A 2 -2.91 17.71 4.53
N LYS A 3 -3.60 16.81 3.83
CA LYS A 3 -4.02 15.51 4.37
C LYS A 3 -2.96 14.43 4.16
N TRP A 4 -1.81 14.79 3.63
CA TRP A 4 -0.74 13.86 3.33
C TRP A 4 0.63 14.51 3.51
N GLN A 5 1.63 13.66 3.75
CA GLN A 5 3.04 14.02 3.78
C GLN A 5 3.88 12.84 3.30
N ILE A 6 5.05 13.13 2.71
CA ILE A 6 6.08 12.12 2.46
C ILE A 6 6.98 12.08 3.70
N ILE A 7 7.16 10.89 4.23
CA ILE A 7 8.13 10.59 5.28
C ILE A 7 9.23 9.72 4.68
N TYR A 8 10.45 9.89 5.16
CA TYR A 8 11.59 9.11 4.71
C TYR A 8 12.09 8.22 5.83
N HIS A 9 12.33 6.95 5.49
CA HIS A 9 12.88 5.98 6.41
C HIS A 9 14.29 5.58 5.99
N PRO A 10 15.22 5.38 6.93
CA PRO A 10 16.61 5.01 6.60
C PRO A 10 16.69 3.62 5.96
N GLN A 11 15.72 2.75 6.26
CA GLN A 11 15.58 1.42 5.69
C GLN A 11 14.23 1.31 4.98
N ARG A 12 14.17 0.43 3.99
CA ARG A 12 12.92 0.16 3.27
C ARG A 12 11.87 -0.38 4.22
N ARG A 13 10.73 0.30 4.27
CA ARG A 13 9.55 -0.17 5.00
C ARG A 13 8.54 -0.72 4.02
N PHE A 14 7.83 -1.74 4.49
CA PHE A 14 6.72 -2.34 3.78
C PHE A 14 5.45 -1.94 4.53
N SER A 15 4.50 -1.38 3.79
CA SER A 15 3.16 -1.15 4.33
C SER A 15 2.41 -2.48 4.42
N PRO A 16 1.28 -2.52 5.16
CA PRO A 16 0.40 -3.68 5.12
C PRO A 16 -0.09 -4.03 3.70
N VAL A 17 -0.14 -3.08 2.77
CA VAL A 17 -0.64 -3.30 1.41
C VAL A 17 0.45 -3.87 0.50
N SER A 18 1.72 -3.64 0.83
CA SER A 18 2.88 -3.94 -0.03
C SER A 18 2.88 -5.34 -0.61
N TRP A 19 2.52 -6.34 0.19
CA TRP A 19 2.52 -7.75 -0.21
C TRP A 19 1.57 -8.05 -1.39
N TRP A 20 0.41 -7.41 -1.43
CA TRP A 20 -0.61 -7.65 -2.47
C TRP A 20 -0.30 -6.92 -3.77
N VAL A 21 0.65 -6.00 -3.75
CA VAL A 21 0.97 -5.11 -4.86
C VAL A 21 2.28 -5.54 -5.48
N HIS A 22 3.34 -5.60 -4.66
CA HIS A 22 4.70 -5.83 -5.10
C HIS A 22 5.01 -7.32 -5.07
N LYS A 23 5.01 -7.97 -6.23
CA LYS A 23 5.37 -9.40 -6.34
C LYS A 23 6.88 -9.53 -6.42
N ALA A 24 7.47 -10.33 -5.55
CA ALA A 24 8.90 -10.64 -5.62
C ALA A 24 9.22 -11.29 -6.97
N VAL A 25 10.24 -10.77 -7.65
CA VAL A 25 10.79 -11.34 -8.88
C VAL A 25 11.98 -12.17 -8.45
N HIS A 26 11.78 -13.48 -8.30
CA HIS A 26 12.85 -14.40 -7.92
C HIS A 26 13.54 -14.94 -9.18
N GLU A 27 14.85 -14.74 -9.28
CA GLU A 27 15.70 -15.68 -9.98
C GLU A 27 16.01 -16.80 -8.98
N THR A 28 15.44 -17.98 -9.20
CA THR A 28 15.64 -19.27 -8.49
C THR A 28 16.73 -19.33 -7.39
N PRO A 29 16.45 -19.87 -6.17
CA PRO A 29 15.26 -20.64 -5.79
C PRO A 29 14.18 -19.84 -5.04
N LEU A 30 12.94 -20.32 -5.14
CA LEU A 30 11.70 -19.82 -4.50
C LEU A 30 11.70 -19.83 -2.96
N THR A 31 12.81 -20.14 -2.31
CA THR A 31 12.91 -20.32 -0.86
C THR A 31 13.24 -19.05 -0.09
N SER A 32 13.59 -17.96 -0.79
CA SER A 32 13.86 -16.67 -0.14
C SER A 32 12.54 -16.04 0.31
N GLU A 33 12.50 -15.57 1.56
CA GLU A 33 11.35 -14.81 2.06
C GLU A 33 11.09 -13.61 1.16
N TRP A 34 9.82 -13.29 0.88
CA TRP A 34 9.44 -12.17 -0.01
C TRP A 34 10.06 -10.83 0.40
N ARG A 35 10.33 -10.62 1.70
CA ARG A 35 10.96 -9.40 2.22
C ARG A 35 12.43 -9.27 1.81
N ASP A 36 13.05 -10.40 1.47
CA ASP A 36 14.46 -10.51 1.10
C ASP A 36 14.64 -10.55 -0.43
N ALA A 37 13.57 -10.28 -1.20
CA ALA A 37 13.65 -10.26 -2.64
C ALA A 37 14.44 -9.02 -3.14
N ASP A 38 15.37 -9.27 -4.06
CA ASP A 38 16.17 -8.20 -4.69
C ASP A 38 15.32 -7.29 -5.57
N GLN A 39 14.26 -7.83 -6.18
CA GLN A 39 13.42 -7.15 -7.14
C GLN A 39 11.94 -7.41 -6.91
N TYR A 40 11.13 -6.42 -7.26
CA TYR A 40 9.67 -6.50 -7.18
C TYR A 40 9.02 -5.97 -8.45
N ALA A 41 7.86 -6.54 -8.80
CA ALA A 41 7.00 -6.10 -9.88
C ALA A 41 5.58 -5.79 -9.34
N PRO A 42 5.10 -4.53 -9.41
CA PRO A 42 5.86 -3.33 -9.75
C PRO A 42 6.97 -3.06 -8.73
N ALA A 43 7.96 -2.25 -9.09
CA ALA A 43 9.04 -1.90 -8.16
C ALA A 43 8.55 -0.93 -7.08
N PHE A 44 9.15 -1.02 -5.90
CA PHE A 44 9.08 0.07 -4.91
C PHE A 44 9.92 1.26 -5.39
N PRO A 45 9.65 2.46 -4.86
CA PRO A 45 10.47 3.64 -5.14
C PRO A 45 11.93 3.42 -4.76
N PRO A 46 12.85 4.05 -5.51
CA PRO A 46 14.25 4.04 -5.14
C PRO A 46 14.48 4.80 -3.83
N CYS A 47 15.59 4.49 -3.17
CA CYS A 47 16.10 5.32 -2.09
C CYS A 47 16.48 6.70 -2.64
N VAL A 48 16.05 7.76 -1.97
CA VAL A 48 16.48 9.14 -2.27
C VAL A 48 17.78 9.40 -1.52
N PHE A 49 18.81 9.80 -2.27
CA PHE A 49 20.14 10.04 -1.72
C PHE A 49 20.10 11.08 -0.60
N GLY A 50 20.61 10.71 0.58
CA GLY A 50 20.64 11.57 1.77
C GLY A 50 19.33 11.65 2.56
N GLU A 51 18.20 11.19 2.03
CA GLU A 51 16.90 11.22 2.72
C GLU A 51 16.42 9.82 3.15
N GLY A 52 16.63 8.80 2.31
CA GLY A 52 16.19 7.42 2.55
C GLY A 52 15.03 6.99 1.64
N PHE A 53 14.25 6.01 2.09
CA PHE A 53 13.13 5.44 1.32
C PHE A 53 11.85 6.24 1.58
N PRO A 54 11.22 6.82 0.54
CA PRO A 54 10.00 7.60 0.72
C PRO A 54 8.82 6.69 1.03
N CYS A 55 7.93 7.15 1.90
CA CYS A 55 6.64 6.56 2.21
C CYS A 55 5.60 7.68 2.30
N LEU A 56 4.40 7.44 1.78
CA LEU A 56 3.30 8.38 1.88
C LEU A 56 2.48 8.07 3.14
N LEU A 57 2.29 9.09 3.96
CA LEU A 57 1.32 9.07 5.05
C LEU A 57 0.10 9.89 4.65
N VAL A 58 -1.10 9.30 4.70
CA VAL A 58 -2.37 10.00 4.45
C VAL A 58 -3.27 9.93 5.68
N THR A 59 -3.74 11.07 6.16
CA THR A 59 -4.65 11.15 7.30
C THR A 59 -6.11 11.12 6.85
N VAL A 60 -6.87 10.15 7.35
CA VAL A 60 -8.30 9.97 7.10
C VAL A 60 -9.03 9.79 8.43
N ASP A 61 -9.88 10.75 8.78
CA ASP A 61 -10.72 10.74 9.99
C ASP A 61 -9.96 10.31 11.26
N GLY A 62 -8.74 10.87 11.44
CA GLY A 62 -7.88 10.62 12.60
C GLY A 62 -6.93 9.44 12.48
N PHE A 63 -7.08 8.59 11.46
CA PHE A 63 -6.16 7.48 11.19
C PHE A 63 -5.10 7.89 10.18
N ALA A 64 -3.87 7.42 10.38
CA ALA A 64 -2.78 7.58 9.43
C ALA A 64 -2.62 6.28 8.62
N LEU A 65 -2.82 6.37 7.31
CA LEU A 65 -2.61 5.28 6.36
C LEU A 65 -1.23 5.46 5.73
N GLU A 66 -0.35 4.49 5.89
CA GLU A 66 1.01 4.49 5.34
C GLU A 66 1.08 3.64 4.07
N PHE A 67 1.74 4.15 3.03
CA PHE A 67 1.95 3.47 1.76
C PHE A 67 3.42 3.59 1.35
N ALA A 68 4.04 2.49 0.97
CA ALA A 68 5.43 2.44 0.51
C ALA A 68 5.54 2.63 -1.02
N SER A 69 4.41 2.71 -1.74
CA SER A 69 4.41 3.09 -3.15
C SER A 69 3.11 3.76 -3.61
N SER A 70 3.18 4.52 -4.69
CA SER A 70 1.96 4.99 -5.38
C SER A 70 1.10 3.84 -5.94
N TYR A 71 1.68 2.67 -6.24
CA TYR A 71 0.93 1.48 -6.66
C TYR A 71 0.04 0.94 -5.53
N GLU A 72 0.51 1.01 -4.28
CA GLU A 72 -0.27 0.61 -3.12
C GLU A 72 -1.48 1.50 -2.88
N VAL A 73 -1.33 2.81 -3.09
CA VAL A 73 -2.47 3.73 -3.00
C VAL A 73 -3.54 3.38 -4.04
N ARG A 74 -3.13 3.09 -5.28
CA ARG A 74 -4.05 2.69 -6.36
C ARG A 74 -4.77 1.39 -6.04
N HIS A 75 -4.05 0.38 -5.56
CA HIS A 75 -4.65 -0.89 -5.15
C HIS A 75 -5.63 -0.70 -3.98
N CYS A 76 -5.27 0.11 -2.97
CA CYS A 76 -6.17 0.41 -1.87
C CYS A 76 -7.46 1.10 -2.36
N ILE A 77 -7.35 2.06 -3.28
CA ILE A 77 -8.51 2.70 -3.92
C ILE A 77 -9.38 1.66 -4.63
N GLU A 78 -8.80 0.81 -5.47
CA GLU A 78 -9.51 -0.21 -6.24
C GLU A 78 -10.36 -1.11 -5.34
N ILE A 79 -9.76 -1.63 -4.26
CA ILE A 79 -10.43 -2.49 -3.30
C ILE A 79 -11.52 -1.75 -2.53
N LEU A 80 -11.24 -0.53 -2.04
CA LEU A 80 -12.20 0.23 -1.24
C LEU A 80 -13.39 0.75 -2.06
N GLN A 81 -13.22 0.95 -3.37
CA GLN A 81 -14.29 1.38 -4.29
C GLN A 81 -15.31 0.29 -4.58
N GLN A 82 -14.98 -0.99 -4.42
CA GLN A 82 -15.89 -2.09 -4.71
C GLN A 82 -17.18 -2.00 -3.87
N LYS A 83 -18.34 -2.20 -4.51
CA LYS A 83 -19.67 -2.14 -3.84
C LYS A 83 -19.68 -3.00 -2.57
N HIS A 84 -19.24 -4.25 -2.71
CA HIS A 84 -19.00 -5.16 -1.61
C HIS A 84 -17.50 -5.32 -1.44
N LEU A 85 -17.00 -5.21 -0.21
CA LEU A 85 -15.59 -5.55 0.04
C LEU A 85 -15.35 -7.02 -0.31
N PRO A 86 -14.20 -7.34 -0.90
CA PRO A 86 -13.88 -8.71 -1.20
C PRO A 86 -13.80 -9.53 0.09
N ALA A 87 -14.32 -10.76 0.04
CA ALA A 87 -14.14 -11.68 1.13
C ALA A 87 -12.63 -11.98 1.26
N THR A 88 -12.07 -11.82 2.46
CA THR A 88 -10.64 -12.02 2.72
C THR A 88 -10.15 -13.42 2.29
N LYS A 89 -11.00 -14.45 2.41
CA LYS A 89 -10.76 -15.81 1.88
C LYS A 89 -10.56 -15.89 0.36
N ASN A 90 -11.05 -14.92 -0.41
CA ASN A 90 -10.88 -14.84 -1.86
C ASN A 90 -9.66 -14.00 -2.24
N LEU A 91 -8.95 -13.42 -1.27
CA LEU A 91 -7.76 -12.58 -1.44
C LEU A 91 -6.48 -13.35 -1.05
N VAL A 92 -6.47 -14.66 -1.33
CA VAL A 92 -5.30 -15.51 -1.13
C VAL A 92 -4.23 -15.10 -2.12
N CYS A 93 -3.02 -14.87 -1.62
CA CYS A 93 -1.87 -14.65 -2.48
C CYS A 93 -1.39 -16.03 -2.99
N GLU A 94 -1.62 -16.32 -4.27
CA GLU A 94 -1.36 -17.65 -4.88
C GLU A 94 0.08 -18.17 -4.68
N ASN A 95 1.04 -17.29 -4.40
CA ASN A 95 2.46 -17.63 -4.28
C ASN A 95 3.02 -17.47 -2.85
N SER A 96 2.16 -17.37 -1.82
CA SER A 96 2.62 -17.22 -0.43
C SER A 96 2.25 -18.42 0.44
N THR A 97 3.26 -19.01 1.07
CA THR A 97 3.09 -20.01 2.14
C THR A 97 2.73 -19.36 3.49
N THR A 98 3.09 -18.08 3.68
CA THR A 98 2.97 -17.33 4.94
C THR A 98 1.71 -16.44 5.01
N TYR A 99 1.27 -15.88 3.89
CA TYR A 99 0.16 -14.91 3.83
C TYR A 99 -1.07 -15.51 3.14
N GLN A 100 -1.76 -16.36 3.89
CA GLN A 100 -3.07 -16.90 3.53
C GLN A 100 -4.15 -15.83 3.71
N GLY A 101 -5.31 -15.96 3.04
CA GLY A 101 -6.34 -14.92 2.94
C GLY A 101 -6.82 -14.27 4.26
N PHE A 102 -6.62 -14.92 5.41
CA PHE A 102 -6.90 -14.36 6.74
C PHE A 102 -5.96 -13.22 7.17
N ASN A 103 -4.75 -13.12 6.58
CA ASN A 103 -3.76 -12.09 6.88
C ASN A 103 -3.89 -10.84 5.99
N HIS A 104 -4.97 -10.72 5.20
CA HIS A 104 -5.19 -9.60 4.29
C HIS A 104 -5.17 -8.24 5.01
N TRP A 105 -4.60 -7.20 4.38
CA TRP A 105 -4.50 -5.86 4.97
C TRP A 105 -5.87 -5.26 5.38
N LEU A 106 -6.95 -5.65 4.71
CA LEU A 106 -8.32 -5.29 5.12
C LEU A 106 -8.69 -5.78 6.53
N ALA A 107 -8.07 -6.86 7.03
CA ALA A 107 -8.32 -7.34 8.39
C ALA A 107 -7.91 -6.28 9.41
N ILE A 108 -6.72 -5.67 9.24
CA ILE A 108 -6.18 -4.63 10.12
C ILE A 108 -6.62 -3.21 9.75
N TYR A 109 -7.26 -3.02 8.60
CA TYR A 109 -7.80 -1.73 8.21
C TYR A 109 -8.82 -1.22 9.26
N PRO A 110 -8.81 0.07 9.65
CA PRO A 110 -9.66 0.58 10.72
C PRO A 110 -11.14 0.28 10.49
N ALA A 111 -11.78 -0.37 11.45
CA ALA A 111 -13.18 -0.79 11.33
C ALA A 111 -14.14 0.38 11.07
N SER A 112 -13.89 1.53 11.70
CA SER A 112 -14.65 2.77 11.49
C SER A 112 -14.60 3.27 10.05
N LEU A 113 -13.54 2.96 9.31
CA LEU A 113 -13.36 3.34 7.91
C LEU A 113 -13.96 2.34 6.91
N LYS A 114 -14.44 1.16 7.35
CA LYS A 114 -14.97 0.11 6.47
C LYS A 114 -16.40 0.36 5.96
N SER A 115 -17.16 1.22 6.62
CA SER A 115 -18.52 1.57 6.16
C SER A 115 -18.48 2.17 4.76
N TRP A 116 -19.50 1.91 3.92
CA TRP A 116 -19.52 2.39 2.53
C TRP A 116 -19.23 3.90 2.42
N LYS A 117 -19.92 4.71 3.22
CA LYS A 117 -19.73 6.16 3.28
C LYS A 117 -18.29 6.54 3.58
N GLN A 118 -17.66 5.84 4.53
CA GLN A 118 -16.27 6.13 4.90
C GLN A 118 -15.25 5.62 3.90
N ARG A 119 -15.50 4.48 3.26
CA ARG A 119 -14.69 4.01 2.13
C ARG A 119 -14.70 5.02 0.98
N GLN A 120 -15.86 5.52 0.59
CA GLN A 120 -15.97 6.53 -0.47
C GLN A 120 -15.25 7.84 -0.11
N ARG A 121 -15.31 8.26 1.16
CA ARG A 121 -14.54 9.41 1.66
C ARG A 121 -13.03 9.16 1.61
N THR A 122 -12.59 7.98 2.04
CA THR A 122 -11.19 7.55 1.99
C THR A 122 -10.69 7.58 0.54
N VAL A 123 -11.41 6.92 -0.37
CA VAL A 123 -11.14 6.90 -1.80
C VAL A 123 -10.98 8.31 -2.35
N LYS A 124 -11.92 9.22 -2.06
CA LYS A 124 -11.85 10.62 -2.52
C LYS A 124 -10.58 11.32 -2.04
N ILE A 125 -10.16 11.08 -0.79
CA ILE A 125 -8.93 11.66 -0.22
C ILE A 125 -7.69 11.06 -0.90
N LEU A 126 -7.63 9.74 -1.07
CA LEU A 126 -6.50 9.06 -1.72
C LEU A 126 -6.36 9.47 -3.19
N THR A 127 -7.46 9.52 -3.94
CA THR A 127 -7.47 9.98 -5.33
C THR A 127 -6.98 11.43 -5.44
N LYS A 128 -7.48 12.32 -4.59
CA LYS A 128 -7.01 13.71 -4.55
C LYS A 128 -5.52 13.81 -4.20
N THR A 129 -5.06 12.98 -3.26
CA THR A 129 -3.65 12.91 -2.87
C THR A 129 -2.76 12.51 -4.05
N LEU A 130 -3.14 11.47 -4.81
CA LEU A 130 -2.40 11.07 -6.02
C LEU A 130 -2.34 12.19 -7.07
N MET A 131 -3.44 12.93 -7.26
CA MET A 131 -3.46 14.07 -8.18
C MET A 131 -2.51 15.20 -7.72
N GLU A 132 -2.54 15.54 -6.44
CA GLU A 132 -1.67 16.59 -5.87
C GLU A 132 -0.18 16.20 -5.95
N LEU A 133 0.15 14.93 -5.69
CA LEU A 133 1.51 14.41 -5.82
C LEU A 133 2.00 14.46 -7.27
N ALA A 134 1.14 14.04 -8.22
CA ALA A 134 1.46 14.11 -9.65
C ALA A 134 1.67 15.56 -10.13
N GLN A 135 0.85 16.51 -9.68
CA GLN A 135 1.01 17.94 -9.99
C GLN A 135 2.29 18.53 -9.41
N ALA A 136 2.73 18.02 -8.25
CA ALA A 136 3.97 18.43 -7.62
C ALA A 136 5.21 17.72 -8.19
N GLY A 137 5.06 16.78 -9.13
CA GLY A 137 6.17 15.98 -9.66
C GLY A 137 6.80 15.03 -8.63
N ILE A 138 6.06 14.70 -7.56
CA ILE A 138 6.56 13.84 -6.48
C ILE A 138 6.30 12.38 -6.84
N HIS A 139 7.38 11.62 -6.91
CA HIS A 139 7.35 10.17 -7.11
C HIS A 139 7.74 9.48 -5.80
N PHE A 140 6.89 8.56 -5.38
CA PHE A 140 7.03 7.72 -4.20
C PHE A 140 6.28 6.41 -4.44
#